data_AF-A0A098T642-F1
#
_entry.id   AF-A0A098T642-F1
#
_cell.length_a   1.000
_cell.length_b   1.000
_cell.length_c   1.000
_cell.angle_alpha   90.00
_cell.angle_beta   90.00
_cell.angle_gamma   90.00
#
_symmetry.space_group_name_H-M   'P 1'
#
loop_
_entity.id
_entity.type
_entity.pdbx_description
1 polymer ?
#
loop_
_entity_poly.entity_id
_entity_poly.type
_entity_poly.pdbx_seq_one_letter_code
_entity_poly.pdbx_strand_id
1 'polypeptide(L)'
;MAVQSVAQLVTLLIPSRLSEVAKPVGLNLVSALPFSRGFTVLAIERIFDAVFLAGLAFAAVAILTGQQRETVQSSGLVLAGIAVTGLLVIGVVLARPAILERLSDRMPAEWLRVQLEHVAGAVSRLASLRTTSVAIGLSAISWLAAYLIFVVFFFVLGTGGLTLGQVLVVFVASTLGLIISVAPGGLGTFEGAIALSLAAFGLPMATAIAMALLLRLCLVIPVIAIASWFLISGDLSLSRILARLRDWRGRNDRGE
;
A
#
# COMPACT_ATOMS: atom_id res chain seq x y z
N MET A 1 7.64 -15.33 3.00
CA MET A 1 8.56 -14.26 2.53
C MET A 1 8.78 -14.31 1.02
N ALA A 2 9.18 -15.43 0.42
CA ALA A 2 9.44 -15.54 -1.03
C ALA A 2 8.29 -15.02 -1.93
N VAL A 3 7.03 -15.38 -1.63
CA VAL A 3 5.86 -14.91 -2.39
C VAL A 3 5.72 -13.38 -2.37
N GLN A 4 5.95 -12.78 -1.21
CA GLN A 4 5.83 -11.33 -1.01
C GLN A 4 6.94 -10.60 -1.78
N SER A 5 8.19 -11.10 -1.72
CA SER A 5 9.32 -10.50 -2.43
C SER A 5 9.18 -10.63 -3.96
N VAL A 6 8.72 -11.78 -4.45
CA VAL A 6 8.44 -11.97 -5.89
C VAL A 6 7.25 -11.11 -6.34
N ALA A 7 6.20 -11.01 -5.53
CA ALA A 7 5.08 -10.11 -5.82
C ALA A 7 5.52 -8.64 -5.87
N GLN A 8 6.40 -8.20 -4.95
CA GLN A 8 6.97 -6.85 -4.97
C GLN A 8 7.83 -6.60 -6.22
N LEU A 9 8.61 -7.59 -6.66
CA LEU A 9 9.34 -7.50 -7.92
C LEU A 9 8.40 -7.33 -9.11
N VAL A 10 7.29 -8.08 -9.14
CA VAL A 10 6.26 -7.97 -10.17
C VAL A 10 5.61 -6.58 -10.15
N THR A 11 5.35 -6.01 -8.97
CA THR A 11 4.83 -4.64 -8.81
C THR A 11 5.77 -3.55 -9.34
N LEU A 12 7.09 -3.79 -9.32
CA LEU A 12 8.05 -2.88 -9.91
C LEU A 12 8.05 -2.93 -11.45
N LEU A 13 7.70 -4.07 -12.04
CA LEU A 13 7.78 -4.33 -13.48
C LEU A 13 6.46 -4.13 -14.22
N ILE A 14 5.33 -4.39 -13.56
CA ILE A 14 3.99 -4.34 -14.14
C ILE A 14 3.31 -3.01 -13.75
N PRO A 15 2.49 -2.40 -14.62
CA PRO A 15 1.69 -1.22 -14.26
C PRO A 15 0.88 -1.45 -12.97
N SER A 16 0.89 -0.43 -12.11
CA SER A 16 0.46 -0.46 -10.70
C SER A 16 -0.89 -1.15 -10.44
N ARG A 17 -1.86 -1.01 -11.34
CA ARG A 17 -3.21 -1.61 -11.20
C ARG A 17 -3.25 -3.12 -11.49
N LEU A 18 -2.42 -3.59 -12.41
CA LEU A 18 -2.34 -5.02 -12.75
C LEU A 18 -1.52 -5.80 -11.72
N SER A 19 -0.58 -5.14 -11.06
CA SER A 19 0.22 -5.75 -9.98
C SER A 19 -0.59 -6.07 -8.72
N GLU A 20 -1.71 -5.39 -8.47
CA GLU A 20 -2.54 -5.70 -7.30
C GLU A 20 -3.18 -7.09 -7.38
N VAL A 21 -3.56 -7.52 -8.60
CA VAL A 21 -4.09 -8.86 -8.86
C VAL A 21 -3.02 -9.95 -8.69
N ALA A 22 -1.74 -9.60 -8.76
CA ALA A 22 -0.64 -10.55 -8.60
C ALA A 22 -0.62 -11.20 -7.21
N LYS A 23 -1.13 -10.53 -6.17
CA LYS A 23 -1.15 -11.06 -4.80
C LYS A 23 -2.20 -12.17 -4.60
N PRO A 24 -3.49 -12.00 -4.96
CA PRO A 24 -4.46 -13.10 -4.97
C PRO A 24 -4.01 -14.29 -5.81
N VAL A 25 -3.41 -14.04 -6.98
CA VAL A 25 -2.86 -15.09 -7.85
C VAL A 25 -1.68 -15.81 -7.18
N GLY A 26 -0.73 -15.06 -6.60
CA GLY A 26 0.42 -15.63 -5.90
C GLY A 26 0.02 -16.48 -4.68
N LEU A 27 -0.99 -16.03 -3.92
CA LEU A 27 -1.55 -16.80 -2.80
C LEU A 27 -2.23 -18.09 -3.26
N ASN A 28 -2.90 -18.07 -4.40
CA ASN A 28 -3.45 -19.29 -5.01
C ASN A 28 -2.34 -20.26 -5.44
N LEU A 29 -1.29 -19.75 -6.09
CA LEU A 29 -0.21 -20.58 -6.64
C LEU A 29 0.70 -21.21 -5.58
N VAL A 30 0.84 -20.58 -4.42
CA VAL A 30 1.78 -21.01 -3.37
C VAL A 30 1.07 -21.66 -2.18
N SER A 31 -0.13 -21.18 -1.84
CA SER A 31 -0.87 -21.64 -0.66
C SER A 31 -2.19 -22.33 -1.00
N ALA A 32 -2.47 -22.58 -2.29
CA ALA A 32 -3.72 -23.18 -2.79
C ALA A 32 -4.99 -22.43 -2.33
N LEU A 33 -4.86 -21.16 -1.95
CA LEU A 33 -5.99 -20.36 -1.49
C LEU A 33 -6.88 -19.98 -2.69
N PRO A 34 -8.21 -20.18 -2.60
CA PRO A 34 -9.13 -19.74 -3.66
C PRO A 34 -8.92 -18.26 -4.00
N PHE A 35 -8.97 -17.91 -5.29
CA PHE A 35 -8.75 -16.54 -5.77
C PHE A 35 -9.68 -15.53 -5.06
N SER A 36 -10.93 -15.91 -4.81
CA SER A 36 -11.91 -15.10 -4.06
C SER A 36 -11.47 -14.78 -2.62
N ARG A 37 -10.89 -15.76 -1.91
CA ARG A 37 -10.34 -15.53 -0.57
C ARG A 37 -9.07 -14.68 -0.61
N GLY A 38 -8.21 -14.88 -1.60
CA GLY A 38 -7.02 -14.04 -1.82
C GLY A 38 -7.38 -12.58 -2.09
N PHE A 39 -8.44 -12.34 -2.88
CA PHE A 39 -8.97 -11.01 -3.15
C PHE A 39 -9.58 -10.37 -1.90
N THR A 40 -10.28 -11.14 -1.07
CA THR A 40 -10.81 -10.68 0.22
C THR A 40 -9.69 -10.23 1.16
N VAL A 41 -8.59 -10.98 1.25
CA VAL A 41 -7.41 -10.60 2.05
C VAL A 41 -6.80 -9.30 1.53
N LEU A 42 -6.65 -9.16 0.21
CA LEU A 42 -6.16 -7.94 -0.41
C LEU A 42 -7.07 -6.74 -0.09
N ALA A 43 -8.39 -6.90 -0.22
CA ALA A 43 -9.35 -5.84 0.06
C ALA A 43 -9.26 -5.34 1.51
N ILE A 44 -9.17 -6.27 2.47
CA ILE A 44 -9.00 -5.94 3.90
C ILE A 44 -7.70 -5.19 4.13
N GLU A 45 -6.60 -5.65 3.55
CA GLU A 45 -5.30 -4.98 3.65
C GLU A 45 -5.35 -3.55 3.09
N ARG A 46 -5.97 -3.34 1.92
CA ARG A 46 -6.16 -1.99 1.35
C ARG A 46 -6.99 -1.08 2.25
N ILE A 47 -8.01 -1.62 2.91
CA ILE A 47 -8.82 -0.88 3.90
C ILE A 47 -7.93 -0.44 5.06
N PHE A 48 -7.15 -1.34 5.66
CA PHE A 48 -6.22 -0.99 6.74
C PHE A 48 -5.17 0.02 6.28
N ASP A 49 -4.55 -0.18 5.13
CA ASP A 49 -3.56 0.74 4.57
C ASP A 49 -4.15 2.15 4.36
N ALA A 50 -5.38 2.24 3.85
CA ALA A 50 -6.07 3.51 3.67
C ALA A 50 -6.35 4.21 5.01
N VAL A 51 -6.77 3.47 6.05
CA VAL A 51 -7.01 4.01 7.41
C VAL A 51 -5.72 4.56 8.01
N PHE A 52 -4.63 3.80 7.95
CA PHE A 52 -3.35 4.23 8.50
C PHE A 52 -2.79 5.43 7.73
N LEU A 53 -2.80 5.40 6.40
CA LEU A 53 -2.36 6.52 5.59
C LEU A 53 -3.19 7.78 5.85
N ALA A 54 -4.51 7.61 6.00
CA ALA A 54 -5.43 8.68 6.39
C ALA A 54 -5.06 9.32 7.73
N GLY A 55 -4.83 8.48 8.75
CA GLY A 55 -4.41 8.93 10.08
C GLY A 55 -3.05 9.63 10.06
N LEU A 56 -2.08 9.10 9.31
CA LEU A 56 -0.75 9.71 9.15
C LEU A 56 -0.82 11.03 8.38
N ALA A 57 -1.66 11.13 7.35
CA ALA A 57 -1.89 12.37 6.61
C ALA A 57 -2.51 13.45 7.51
N PHE A 58 -3.50 13.06 8.32
CA PHE A 58 -4.07 13.97 9.32
C PHE A 58 -3.02 14.43 10.34
N ALA A 59 -2.22 13.51 10.88
CA ALA A 59 -1.13 13.84 11.80
C ALA A 59 -0.09 14.76 11.15
N ALA A 60 0.27 14.52 9.89
CA ALA A 60 1.19 15.36 9.12
C ALA A 60 0.68 16.81 9.03
N VAL A 61 -0.60 17.00 8.70
CA VAL A 61 -1.22 18.33 8.63
C VAL A 61 -1.33 18.98 10.01
N ALA A 62 -1.65 18.21 11.05
CA ALA A 62 -1.80 18.71 12.42
C ALA A 62 -0.47 19.18 13.03
N ILE A 63 0.64 18.55 12.67
CA ILE A 63 1.98 18.88 13.19
C ILE A 63 2.59 20.10 12.47
N LEU A 64 2.17 20.40 11.24
CA LEU A 64 2.62 21.60 10.52
C LEU A 64 2.12 22.89 11.18
N THR A 65 3.04 23.81 11.49
CA THR A 65 2.74 25.10 12.11
C THR A 65 3.21 26.28 11.23
N GLY A 66 2.59 27.45 11.40
CA GLY A 66 2.99 28.69 10.72
C GLY A 66 2.76 28.72 9.21
N GLN A 67 3.64 29.42 8.48
CA GLN A 67 3.56 29.67 7.02
C GLN A 67 3.56 28.38 6.18
N GLN A 68 4.14 27.29 6.69
CA GLN A 68 4.13 25.97 6.05
C GLN A 68 2.72 25.36 5.99
N ARG A 69 1.85 25.73 6.94
CA ARG A 69 0.47 25.27 7.01
C ARG A 69 -0.39 25.86 5.89
N GLU A 70 -0.16 27.11 5.48
CA GLU A 70 -0.97 27.77 4.45
C GLU A 70 -0.74 27.18 3.05
N THR A 71 0.52 26.89 2.70
CA THR A 71 0.88 26.24 1.43
C THR A 71 0.32 24.81 1.33
N VAL A 72 0.24 24.10 2.46
CA VAL A 72 -0.27 22.73 2.53
C VAL A 72 -1.78 22.68 2.79
N GLN A 73 -2.41 23.75 3.29
CA GLN A 73 -3.81 23.74 3.76
C GLN A 73 -4.81 23.47 2.65
N SER A 74 -4.66 24.06 1.47
CA SER A 74 -5.65 23.92 0.38
C SER A 74 -5.73 22.50 -0.17
N SER A 75 -4.58 21.82 -0.33
CA SER A 75 -4.50 20.43 -0.80
C SER A 75 -4.59 19.41 0.35
N GLY A 76 -4.03 19.75 1.51
CA GLY A 76 -3.94 18.92 2.71
C GLY A 76 -5.27 18.79 3.43
N LEU A 77 -6.15 19.81 3.42
CA LEU A 77 -7.51 19.70 3.97
C LEU A 77 -8.39 18.78 3.12
N VAL A 78 -8.23 18.78 1.80
CA VAL A 78 -8.94 17.84 0.91
C VAL A 78 -8.49 16.42 1.16
N LEU A 79 -7.17 16.18 1.26
CA LEU A 79 -6.62 14.87 1.59
C LEU A 79 -7.01 14.42 3.01
N ALA A 80 -6.98 15.31 4.00
CA ALA A 80 -7.44 15.04 5.36
C ALA A 80 -8.96 14.78 5.41
N GLY A 81 -9.75 15.48 4.59
CA GLY A 81 -11.19 15.26 4.45
C GLY A 81 -11.51 13.91 3.82
N ILE A 82 -10.80 13.52 2.75
CA ILE A 82 -10.89 12.19 2.13
C ILE A 82 -10.48 11.12 3.14
N ALA A 83 -9.39 11.34 3.87
CA ALA A 83 -8.89 10.48 4.92
C ALA A 83 -9.92 10.24 6.04
N VAL A 84 -10.48 11.31 6.61
CA VAL A 84 -11.51 11.25 7.67
C VAL A 84 -12.79 10.60 7.16
N THR A 85 -13.22 10.93 5.93
CA THR A 85 -14.40 10.33 5.31
C THR A 85 -14.19 8.83 5.08
N GLY A 86 -13.02 8.43 4.57
CA GLY A 86 -12.63 7.03 4.42
C GLY A 86 -12.60 6.28 5.75
N LEU A 87 -12.04 6.89 6.80
CA LEU A 87 -12.03 6.35 8.16
C LEU A 87 -13.44 6.14 8.70
N LEU A 88 -14.33 7.11 8.48
CA LEU A 88 -15.73 7.04 8.89
C LEU A 88 -16.48 5.94 8.13
N VAL A 89 -16.29 5.84 6.81
CA VAL A 89 -16.89 4.77 5.99
C VAL A 89 -16.43 3.40 6.48
N ILE A 90 -15.13 3.25 6.73
CA ILE A 90 -14.55 1.99 7.20
C ILE A 90 -15.05 1.67 8.62
N GLY A 91 -15.06 2.65 9.52
CA GLY A 91 -15.62 2.50 10.86
C GLY A 91 -17.10 2.10 10.85
N VAL A 92 -17.90 2.69 9.97
CA VAL A 92 -19.33 2.35 9.78
C VAL A 92 -19.49 0.93 9.22
N VAL A 93 -18.67 0.53 8.24
CA VAL A 93 -18.68 -0.81 7.65
C VAL A 93 -18.27 -1.87 8.67
N LEU A 94 -17.23 -1.61 9.48
CA LEU A 94 -16.79 -2.50 10.56
C LEU A 94 -17.83 -2.59 11.68
N ALA A 95 -18.47 -1.48 12.05
CA ALA A 95 -19.49 -1.43 13.10
C ALA A 95 -20.84 -2.02 12.65
N ARG A 96 -21.09 -2.09 11.34
CA ARG A 96 -22.35 -2.61 10.76
C ARG A 96 -22.05 -3.51 9.56
N PRO A 97 -21.55 -4.74 9.79
CA PRO A 97 -21.27 -5.70 8.70
C PRO A 97 -22.50 -5.98 7.82
N ALA A 98 -23.71 -5.86 8.39
CA ALA A 98 -24.98 -5.96 7.66
C ALA A 98 -25.14 -4.97 6.49
N ILE A 99 -24.37 -3.87 6.45
CA ILE A 99 -24.34 -2.95 5.30
C ILE A 99 -23.73 -3.65 4.08
N LEU A 100 -22.67 -4.43 4.26
CA LEU A 100 -22.03 -5.19 3.18
C LEU A 100 -22.93 -6.32 2.71
N GLU A 101 -23.62 -7.00 3.62
CA GLU A 101 -24.60 -8.05 3.30
C GLU A 101 -25.75 -7.50 2.45
N ARG A 102 -26.34 -6.37 2.84
CA ARG A 102 -27.39 -5.69 2.06
C ARG A 102 -26.93 -5.17 0.71
N LEU A 103 -25.66 -4.80 0.59
CA LEU A 103 -25.07 -4.37 -0.67
C LEU A 103 -24.85 -5.57 -1.59
N SER A 104 -24.45 -6.72 -1.02
CA SER A 104 -24.33 -8.00 -1.74
C SER A 104 -25.64 -8.42 -2.39
N ASP A 105 -26.75 -8.39 -1.62
CA ASP A 105 -28.08 -8.78 -2.09
C ASP A 105 -28.61 -7.90 -3.24
N ARG A 106 -28.02 -6.73 -3.46
CA ARG A 106 -28.39 -5.78 -4.51
C ARG A 106 -27.47 -5.81 -5.72
N MET A 107 -26.40 -6.59 -5.71
CA MET A 107 -25.52 -6.69 -6.87
C MET A 107 -26.08 -7.68 -7.90
N PRO A 108 -26.29 -7.26 -9.16
CA PRO A 108 -26.79 -8.15 -10.22
C PRO A 108 -25.75 -9.16 -10.73
N ALA A 109 -24.47 -8.99 -10.36
CA ALA A 109 -23.39 -9.86 -10.82
C ALA A 109 -23.00 -10.86 -9.72
N GLU A 110 -23.18 -12.15 -9.98
CA GLU A 110 -22.94 -13.25 -9.03
C GLU A 110 -21.50 -13.26 -8.49
N TRP A 111 -20.52 -12.95 -9.34
CA TRP A 111 -19.13 -12.84 -8.90
C TRP A 111 -18.93 -11.74 -7.86
N LEU A 112 -19.58 -10.58 -8.02
CA LEU A 112 -19.45 -9.44 -7.11
C LEU A 112 -20.17 -9.70 -5.79
N ARG A 113 -21.33 -10.37 -5.85
CA ARG A 113 -22.08 -10.85 -4.69
C ARG A 113 -21.23 -11.78 -3.82
N VAL A 114 -20.62 -12.82 -4.41
CA VAL A 114 -19.75 -13.76 -3.70
C VAL A 114 -18.52 -13.06 -3.09
N GLN A 115 -17.96 -12.04 -3.75
CA GLN A 115 -16.88 -11.24 -3.16
C GLN A 115 -17.36 -10.43 -1.97
N LEU A 116 -18.51 -9.76 -2.07
CA LEU A 116 -19.08 -8.96 -1.00
C LEU A 116 -19.47 -9.83 0.21
N GLU A 117 -19.98 -11.04 0.01
CA GLU A 117 -20.24 -12.01 1.08
C GLU A 117 -18.95 -12.46 1.78
N HIS A 118 -17.88 -12.73 1.04
CA HIS A 118 -16.59 -13.07 1.65
C HIS A 118 -15.99 -11.88 2.41
N VAL A 119 -16.09 -10.66 1.87
CA VAL A 119 -15.64 -9.44 2.56
C VAL A 119 -16.50 -9.19 3.81
N ALA A 120 -17.82 -9.32 3.73
CA ALA A 120 -18.72 -9.20 4.88
C ALA A 120 -18.40 -10.25 5.95
N GLY A 121 -18.20 -11.50 5.56
CA GLY A 121 -17.84 -12.60 6.45
C GLY A 121 -16.43 -12.49 7.04
N ALA A 122 -15.52 -11.76 6.40
CA ALA A 122 -14.20 -11.47 6.94
C ALA A 122 -14.23 -10.23 7.86
N VAL A 123 -15.01 -9.20 7.50
CA VAL A 123 -15.28 -8.02 8.33
C VAL A 123 -16.00 -8.41 9.62
N SER A 124 -16.97 -9.33 9.57
CA SER A 124 -17.67 -9.84 10.76
C SER A 124 -16.74 -10.67 11.67
N ARG A 125 -15.77 -11.40 11.11
CA ARG A 125 -14.70 -12.05 11.88
C ARG A 125 -13.70 -11.06 12.48
N LEU A 126 -13.45 -9.96 11.78
CA LEU A 126 -12.70 -8.81 12.29
C LEU A 126 -13.51 -7.98 13.31
N ALA A 127 -14.80 -8.22 13.50
CA ALA A 127 -15.52 -7.64 14.64
C ALA A 127 -15.06 -8.28 15.98
N SER A 128 -14.35 -9.42 15.95
CA SER A 128 -13.73 -9.99 17.15
C SER A 128 -12.51 -9.14 17.58
N LEU A 129 -12.63 -8.47 18.73
CA LEU A 129 -11.66 -7.49 19.27
C LEU A 129 -10.21 -8.01 19.38
N ARG A 130 -10.02 -9.33 19.56
CA ARG A 130 -8.69 -9.93 19.79
C ARG A 130 -7.89 -10.10 18.50
N THR A 131 -8.51 -10.54 17.41
CA THR A 131 -7.82 -10.73 16.12
C THR A 131 -7.53 -9.39 15.46
N THR A 132 -8.45 -8.44 15.61
CA THR A 132 -8.36 -7.11 15.00
C THR A 132 -7.36 -6.21 15.69
N SER A 133 -7.22 -6.30 17.01
CA SER A 133 -6.18 -5.55 17.74
C SER A 133 -4.76 -5.99 17.33
N VAL A 134 -4.53 -7.29 17.12
CA VAL A 134 -3.25 -7.79 16.61
C VAL A 134 -3.01 -7.33 15.17
N ALA A 135 -4.01 -7.41 14.28
CA ALA A 135 -3.89 -6.94 12.91
C ALA A 135 -3.58 -5.43 12.84
N ILE A 136 -4.32 -4.61 13.60
CA ILE A 136 -4.07 -3.16 13.73
C ILE A 136 -2.67 -2.91 14.27
N GLY A 137 -2.26 -3.61 15.32
CA GLY A 137 -0.92 -3.47 15.92
C GLY A 137 0.19 -3.79 14.92
N LEU A 138 0.06 -4.88 14.17
CA LEU A 138 1.03 -5.26 13.13
C LEU A 138 1.07 -4.25 11.98
N SER A 139 -0.08 -3.76 11.52
CA SER A 139 -0.15 -2.69 10.52
C SER A 139 0.51 -1.41 11.03
N ALA A 140 0.23 -0.99 12.27
CA ALA A 140 0.84 0.18 12.89
C ALA A 140 2.37 0.06 12.96
N ILE A 141 2.89 -1.11 13.36
CA ILE A 141 4.33 -1.39 13.40
C ILE A 141 4.94 -1.31 12.01
N SER A 142 4.27 -1.87 10.99
CA SER A 142 4.73 -1.82 9.60
C SER A 142 4.82 -0.37 9.08
N TRP A 143 3.79 0.43 9.32
CA TRP A 143 3.77 1.85 8.93
C TRP A 143 4.81 2.67 9.69
N LEU A 144 4.96 2.43 11.00
CA LEU A 144 5.99 3.07 11.81
C LEU A 144 7.40 2.72 11.31
N ALA A 145 7.66 1.44 11.01
CA ALA A 145 8.94 0.99 10.47
C ALA A 145 9.22 1.66 9.12
N ALA A 146 8.22 1.74 8.22
CA ALA A 146 8.35 2.42 6.94
C ALA A 146 8.68 3.91 7.11
N TYR A 147 8.02 4.60 8.05
CA TYR A 147 8.32 5.98 8.40
C TYR A 147 9.72 6.14 9.00
N LEU A 148 10.14 5.24 9.89
CA LEU A 148 11.47 5.27 10.50
C LEU A 148 12.59 5.10 9.46
N ILE A 149 12.37 4.36 8.37
CA ILE A 149 13.33 4.30 7.26
C ILE A 149 13.58 5.70 6.68
N PHE A 150 12.52 6.51 6.50
CA PHE A 150 12.65 7.89 6.01
C PHE A 150 13.41 8.76 7.03
N VAL A 151 13.08 8.64 8.32
CA VAL A 151 13.77 9.37 9.40
C VAL A 151 15.26 9.06 9.41
N VAL A 152 15.63 7.77 9.40
CA VAL A 152 17.03 7.34 9.39
C VAL A 152 17.73 7.79 8.12
N PHE A 153 17.09 7.65 6.96
CA PHE A 153 17.66 8.06 5.68
C PHE A 153 18.02 9.55 5.66
N PHE A 154 17.07 10.43 6.01
CA PHE A 154 17.29 11.88 6.01
C PHE A 154 18.27 12.32 7.11
N PHE A 155 18.27 11.63 8.24
CA PHE A 155 19.25 11.84 9.32
C PHE A 155 20.67 11.51 8.85
N VAL A 156 20.89 10.34 8.24
CA VAL A 156 22.20 9.89 7.75
C VAL A 156 22.75 10.79 6.65
N LEU A 157 21.88 11.27 5.75
CA LEU A 157 22.28 12.16 4.66
C LEU A 157 22.57 13.60 5.08
N GLY A 158 22.51 13.90 6.38
CA GLY A 158 22.93 15.19 6.92
C GLY A 158 21.96 16.33 6.60
N THR A 159 20.69 16.02 6.31
CA THR A 159 19.64 17.05 6.10
C THR A 159 19.14 17.67 7.41
N GLY A 160 20.03 17.81 8.42
CA GLY A 160 19.75 18.00 9.86
C GLY A 160 18.89 19.19 10.28
N GLY A 161 18.28 19.91 9.35
CA GLY A 161 17.21 20.89 9.60
C GLY A 161 15.78 20.34 9.46
N LEU A 162 15.58 19.12 8.91
CA LEU A 162 14.23 18.56 8.81
C LEU A 162 13.74 18.05 10.17
N THR A 163 12.61 18.59 10.61
CA THR A 163 11.89 18.08 11.78
C THR A 163 11.22 16.73 11.47
N LEU A 164 10.92 15.94 12.50
CA LEU A 164 10.15 14.70 12.35
C LEU A 164 8.80 14.94 11.64
N GLY A 165 8.13 16.06 11.93
CA GLY A 165 6.88 16.43 11.26
C GLY A 165 7.05 16.64 9.75
N GLN A 166 8.14 17.29 9.32
CA GLN A 166 8.43 17.49 7.90
C GLN A 166 8.77 16.17 7.20
N VAL A 167 9.51 15.26 7.86
CA VAL A 167 9.76 13.92 7.32
C VAL A 167 8.45 13.14 7.16
N LEU A 168 7.52 13.29 8.10
CA LEU A 168 6.20 12.64 8.02
C LEU A 168 5.40 13.17 6.82
N VAL A 169 5.45 14.47 6.55
CA VAL A 169 4.82 15.07 5.36
C VAL A 169 5.43 14.50 4.07
N VAL A 170 6.77 14.44 3.98
CA VAL A 170 7.47 13.83 2.83
C VAL A 170 7.04 12.37 2.64
N PHE A 171 6.99 11.60 3.73
CA PHE A 171 6.58 10.20 3.72
C PHE A 171 5.16 10.03 3.18
N VAL A 172 4.19 10.77 3.73
CA VAL A 172 2.78 10.73 3.29
C VAL A 172 2.66 11.17 1.83
N ALA A 173 3.29 12.29 1.44
CA ALA A 173 3.25 12.80 0.08
C ALA A 173 3.80 11.78 -0.93
N SER A 174 4.95 11.16 -0.61
CA SER A 174 5.56 10.12 -1.45
C SER A 174 4.64 8.91 -1.62
N THR A 175 3.95 8.50 -0.56
CA THR A 175 3.02 7.38 -0.57
C THR A 175 1.78 7.68 -1.42
N LEU A 176 1.24 8.90 -1.32
CA LEU A 176 0.16 9.37 -2.21
C LEU A 176 0.62 9.43 -3.67
N GLY A 177 1.88 9.84 -3.91
CA GLY A 177 2.52 9.81 -5.22
C GLY A 177 2.54 8.39 -5.82
N LEU A 178 2.78 7.36 -5.01
CA LEU A 178 2.70 5.96 -5.45
C LEU A 178 1.28 5.54 -5.81
N ILE A 179 0.29 5.94 -5.01
CA ILE A 179 -1.12 5.59 -5.21
C ILE A 179 -1.69 6.20 -6.49
N ILE A 180 -1.35 7.46 -6.78
CA ILE A 180 -1.83 8.18 -7.97
C ILE A 180 -1.15 7.67 -9.25
N SER A 181 0.01 7.04 -9.14
CA SER A 181 0.82 6.68 -10.30
C SER A 181 0.20 5.58 -11.16
N VAL A 182 0.21 5.82 -12.47
CA VAL A 182 -0.08 4.82 -13.49
C VAL A 182 1.20 4.13 -13.98
N ALA A 183 2.37 4.73 -13.72
CA ALA A 183 3.66 4.20 -14.13
C ALA A 183 4.04 2.95 -13.30
N PRO A 184 4.78 2.00 -13.89
CA PRO A 184 5.33 0.85 -13.15
C PRO A 184 6.16 1.31 -11.94
N GLY A 185 6.00 0.65 -10.79
CA GLY A 185 6.69 1.01 -9.55
C GLY A 185 6.40 2.43 -9.02
N GLY A 186 5.45 3.15 -9.62
CA GLY A 186 5.16 4.55 -9.36
C GLY A 186 6.31 5.50 -9.64
N LEU A 187 7.09 5.22 -10.69
CA LEU A 187 8.21 6.06 -11.13
C LEU A 187 7.74 7.48 -11.48
N GLY A 188 8.51 8.47 -11.04
CA GLY A 188 8.29 9.88 -11.31
C GLY A 188 7.38 10.56 -10.29
N THR A 189 6.22 9.97 -9.97
CA THR A 189 5.27 10.58 -9.02
C THR A 189 5.73 10.45 -7.56
N PHE A 190 6.36 9.33 -7.19
CA PHE A 190 6.96 9.17 -5.86
C PHE A 190 8.11 10.16 -5.65
N GLU A 191 9.05 10.20 -6.60
CA GLU A 191 10.22 11.07 -6.54
C GLU A 191 9.84 12.53 -6.61
N GLY A 192 8.90 12.87 -7.49
CA GLY A 192 8.36 14.22 -7.61
C GLY A 192 7.67 14.69 -6.32
N ALA A 193 6.87 13.84 -5.68
CA ALA A 193 6.22 14.18 -4.41
C ALA A 193 7.25 14.43 -3.29
N ILE A 194 8.33 13.64 -3.22
CA ILE A 194 9.43 13.87 -2.27
C ILE A 194 10.13 15.18 -2.59
N ALA A 195 10.53 15.39 -3.86
CA ALA A 195 11.29 16.55 -4.27
C ALA A 195 10.50 17.86 -4.02
N LEU A 196 9.20 17.87 -4.34
CA LEU A 196 8.32 19.02 -4.09
C LEU A 196 8.13 19.28 -2.60
N SER A 197 7.95 18.24 -1.79
CA SER A 197 7.80 18.37 -0.33
C SER A 197 9.07 18.95 0.30
N LEU A 198 10.25 18.45 -0.08
CA LEU A 198 11.53 18.94 0.41
C LEU A 198 11.82 20.37 -0.06
N ALA A 199 11.50 20.70 -1.31
CA ALA A 199 11.64 22.06 -1.83
C ALA A 199 10.73 23.05 -1.10
N ALA A 200 9.51 22.64 -0.73
CA ALA A 200 8.61 23.43 0.09
C ALA A 200 9.16 23.68 1.52
N PHE A 201 10.07 22.83 1.99
CA PHE A 201 10.81 23.02 3.25
C PHE A 201 12.13 23.77 3.08
N GLY A 202 12.38 24.35 1.90
CA GLY A 202 13.50 25.24 1.64
C GLY A 202 14.75 24.55 1.11
N LEU A 203 14.70 23.26 0.78
CA LEU A 203 15.83 22.60 0.13
C LEU A 203 15.94 23.04 -1.34
N PRO A 204 17.15 23.25 -1.88
CA PRO A 204 17.33 23.46 -3.30
C PRO A 204 16.75 22.30 -4.11
N MET A 205 16.00 22.60 -5.18
CA MET A 205 15.31 21.58 -5.98
C MET A 205 16.26 20.49 -6.49
N ALA A 206 17.48 20.85 -6.90
CA ALA A 206 18.50 19.88 -7.33
C ALA A 206 18.85 18.87 -6.22
N THR A 207 19.03 19.35 -4.98
CA THR A 207 19.29 18.51 -3.80
C THR A 207 18.07 17.65 -3.47
N ALA A 208 16.86 18.21 -3.54
CA ALA A 208 15.61 17.52 -3.27
C ALA A 208 15.38 16.34 -4.24
N ILE A 209 15.64 16.55 -5.53
CA ILE A 209 15.57 15.50 -6.55
C ILE A 209 16.62 14.41 -6.30
N ALA A 210 17.86 14.79 -6.00
CA ALA A 210 18.93 13.84 -5.70
C ALA A 210 18.57 12.96 -4.48
N MET A 211 18.03 13.58 -3.41
CA MET A 211 17.55 12.86 -2.22
C MET A 211 16.41 11.90 -2.55
N ALA A 212 15.45 12.32 -3.37
CA ALA A 212 14.32 11.48 -3.78
C ALA A 212 14.79 10.23 -4.56
N LEU A 213 15.73 10.41 -5.48
CA LEU A 213 16.31 9.32 -6.27
C LEU A 213 17.12 8.36 -5.40
N LEU A 214 17.96 8.88 -4.50
CA LEU A 214 18.73 8.07 -3.57
C LEU A 214 17.82 7.26 -2.65
N LEU A 215 16.75 7.87 -2.14
CA LEU A 215 15.77 7.19 -1.31
C LEU A 215 15.10 6.05 -2.09
N ARG A 216 14.70 6.29 -3.35
CA ARG A 216 14.15 5.24 -4.21
C ARG A 216 15.12 4.07 -4.35
N LEU A 217 16.40 4.35 -4.62
CA LEU A 217 17.42 3.30 -4.75
C LEU A 217 17.57 2.50 -3.45
N CYS A 218 17.61 3.16 -2.30
CA CYS A 218 17.67 2.50 -0.99
C CYS A 218 16.47 1.59 -0.72
N LEU A 219 15.29 1.95 -1.21
CA LEU A 219 14.08 1.15 -1.04
C LEU A 219 13.99 -0.02 -2.04
N VAL A 220 14.43 0.18 -3.28
CA VAL A 220 14.26 -0.79 -4.37
C VAL A 220 15.39 -1.83 -4.41
N ILE A 221 16.65 -1.42 -4.20
CA ILE A 221 17.81 -2.32 -4.33
C ILE A 221 17.71 -3.55 -3.42
N PRO A 222 17.40 -3.42 -2.11
CA PRO A 222 17.28 -4.58 -1.23
C PRO A 222 16.17 -5.54 -1.66
N VAL A 223 15.04 -5.00 -2.14
CA VAL A 223 13.91 -5.80 -2.63
C VAL A 223 14.31 -6.60 -3.86
N ILE A 224 14.96 -5.97 -4.83
CA ILE A 224 15.46 -6.64 -6.04
C ILE A 224 16.50 -7.71 -5.66
N ALA A 225 17.43 -7.40 -4.76
CA ALA A 225 18.47 -8.34 -4.34
C ALA A 225 17.87 -9.58 -3.67
N ILE A 226 16.95 -9.40 -2.71
CA ILE A 226 16.28 -10.51 -2.01
C ILE A 226 15.41 -11.33 -2.98
N ALA A 227 14.64 -10.67 -3.84
CA ALA A 227 13.82 -11.36 -4.83
C ALA A 227 14.67 -12.16 -5.83
N SER A 228 15.77 -11.59 -6.31
CA SER A 228 16.71 -12.26 -7.20
C SER A 228 17.39 -13.45 -6.53
N TRP A 229 17.80 -13.30 -5.26
CA TRP A 229 18.33 -14.41 -4.46
C TRP A 229 17.33 -15.57 -4.37
N PHE A 230 16.06 -15.31 -4.06
CA PHE A 230 15.04 -16.36 -4.01
C PHE A 230 14.78 -17.04 -5.36
N LEU A 231 14.88 -16.28 -6.47
CA LEU A 231 14.70 -16.82 -7.82
C LEU A 231 15.86 -17.73 -8.26
N ILE A 232 17.07 -17.46 -7.76
CA ILE A 232 18.28 -18.21 -8.10
C ILE A 232 18.49 -19.40 -7.14
N SER A 233 18.20 -19.22 -5.84
CA SER A 233 18.53 -20.19 -4.79
C SER A 233 17.39 -21.14 -4.38
N GLY A 234 16.15 -20.95 -4.87
CA GLY A 234 14.96 -21.65 -4.36
C GLY A 234 14.18 -22.52 -5.34
N ASP A 235 13.32 -23.40 -4.79
CA ASP A 235 12.34 -24.27 -5.49
C ASP A 235 11.25 -23.52 -6.30
N LEU A 236 11.26 -22.18 -6.26
CA LEU A 236 10.37 -21.25 -6.95
C LEU A 236 11.04 -20.68 -8.21
N SER A 237 11.59 -21.56 -9.06
CA SER A 237 12.14 -21.11 -10.34
C SER A 237 11.06 -20.39 -11.16
N LEU A 238 11.47 -19.34 -11.88
CA LEU A 238 10.59 -18.57 -12.76
C LEU A 238 9.83 -19.49 -13.73
N SER A 239 10.48 -20.56 -14.19
CA SER A 239 9.88 -21.60 -15.05
C SER A 239 8.76 -22.40 -14.39
N ARG A 240 8.86 -22.72 -13.09
CA ARG A 240 7.78 -23.41 -12.35
C ARG A 240 6.60 -22.47 -12.08
N ILE A 241 6.86 -21.20 -11.77
CA ILE A 241 5.79 -20.20 -11.60
C ILE A 241 5.07 -19.97 -12.93
N LEU A 242 5.80 -19.83 -14.04
CA LEU A 242 5.23 -19.69 -15.38
C LEU A 242 4.47 -20.94 -15.83
N ALA A 243 4.96 -22.14 -15.50
CA ALA A 243 4.25 -23.39 -15.76
C ALA A 243 2.92 -23.44 -14.99
N ARG A 244 2.93 -23.15 -13.68
CA ARG A 244 1.71 -23.12 -12.85
C ARG A 244 0.72 -22.02 -13.28
N LEU A 245 1.21 -20.86 -13.74
CA LEU A 245 0.38 -19.79 -14.30
C LEU A 245 -0.29 -20.23 -15.60
N ARG A 246 0.44 -20.91 -16.49
CA ARG A 246 -0.10 -21.45 -17.74
C ARG A 246 -1.17 -22.51 -17.47
N ASP A 247 -0.94 -23.40 -16.51
CA ASP A 247 -1.89 -24.43 -16.11
C ASP A 247 -3.11 -23.86 -15.37
N TRP A 248 -2.94 -22.78 -14.60
CA TRP A 248 -4.04 -22.04 -13.99
C TRP A 248 -4.92 -21.36 -15.05
N ARG A 249 -4.32 -20.66 -16.02
CA ARG A 249 -5.05 -20.01 -17.11
C ARG A 249 -5.85 -21.03 -17.94
N GLY A 250 -5.24 -22.19 -18.23
CA GLY A 250 -5.89 -23.27 -18.93
C GLY A 250 -7.03 -23.97 -18.17
N ARG A 251 -7.12 -23.86 -16.84
CA ARG A 251 -8.26 -24.34 -16.04
C ARG A 251 -9.39 -23.32 -15.99
N ASN A 252 -9.06 -22.05 -15.80
CA ASN A 252 -10.02 -20.96 -15.78
C ASN A 252 -10.70 -20.74 -17.15
N ASP A 253 -9.97 -20.91 -18.26
CA ASP A 253 -10.54 -20.86 -19.61
C ASP A 253 -11.46 -22.07 -19.93
N ARG A 254 -11.39 -23.14 -19.14
CA ARG A 254 -12.25 -24.33 -19.25
C ARG A 254 -13.48 -24.31 -18.34
N GLY A 255 -13.64 -23.26 -17.52
CA GLY A 255 -14.82 -23.10 -16.65
C GLY A 255 -14.88 -24.04 -15.44
N GLU A 256 -13.74 -24.60 -15.02
CA GLU A 256 -13.60 -25.43 -13.80
C GLU A 256 -13.20 -24.62 -12.57
#